data_AF-A0A9E5CUZ5-F1
#
_entry.id   AF-A0A9E5CUZ5-F1
#
_cell.length_a   1.000
_cell.length_b   1.000
_cell.length_c   1.000
_cell.angle_alpha   90.00
_cell.angle_beta   90.00
_cell.angle_gamma   90.00
#
_symmetry.space_group_name_H-M   'P 1'
#
loop_
_entity.id
_entity.type
_entity.pdbx_description
1 polymer ?
#
loop_
_entity_poly.entity_id
_entity_poly.type
_entity_poly.pdbx_seq_one_letter_code
_entity_poly.pdbx_strand_id
1 'polypeptide(L)'
;MPTFALLTIPEAQARSATGKRAELLQEYMDYLVRVPVGQAGQLRAGAGETTNAVRRRLGAAAKATGKTLVIRRSNDTVFFWVQPDNGRRRRTRGS
;
A
#
# COMPACT_ATOMS: atom_id res chain seq x y z
N MET A 1 -22.68 -7.77 -26.47
CA MET A 1 -23.15 -7.02 -25.28
C MET A 1 -22.06 -7.10 -24.21
N PRO A 2 -21.62 -5.97 -23.61
CA PRO A 2 -20.71 -6.00 -22.49
C PRO A 2 -21.44 -6.44 -21.20
N THR A 3 -20.76 -7.25 -20.38
CA THR A 3 -21.28 -7.73 -19.08
C THR A 3 -20.76 -6.82 -17.97
N PHE A 4 -21.65 -6.26 -17.15
CA PHE A 4 -21.28 -5.42 -16.01
C PHE A 4 -21.31 -6.24 -14.71
N ALA A 5 -20.29 -6.05 -13.87
CA ALA A 5 -20.23 -6.64 -12.53
C ALA A 5 -19.70 -5.60 -11.53
N LEU A 6 -20.34 -5.53 -10.36
CA LEU A 6 -19.85 -4.74 -9.22
C LEU A 6 -18.78 -5.55 -8.49
N LEU A 7 -17.57 -5.01 -8.46
CA LEU A 7 -16.44 -5.54 -7.70
C LEU A 7 -16.07 -4.51 -6.64
N THR A 8 -15.51 -4.96 -5.51
CA THR A 8 -14.85 -4.03 -4.59
C THR A 8 -13.63 -3.42 -5.27
N ILE A 9 -13.27 -2.16 -4.93
CA ILE A 9 -12.07 -1.51 -5.47
C ILE A 9 -10.81 -2.38 -5.35
N PRO A 10 -10.52 -3.07 -4.22
CA PRO A 10 -9.39 -3.99 -4.13
C PRO A 10 -9.50 -5.18 -5.10
N GLU A 11 -10.69 -5.77 -5.26
CA GLU A 11 -10.89 -6.86 -6.23
C GLU A 11 -10.74 -6.39 -7.67
N ALA A 12 -11.24 -5.20 -8.00
CA ALA A 12 -11.08 -4.58 -9.31
C ALA A 12 -9.60 -4.31 -9.62
N GLN A 13 -8.83 -3.84 -8.63
CA GLN A 13 -7.39 -3.61 -8.80
C GLN A 13 -6.58 -4.91 -8.92
N ALA A 14 -6.93 -5.93 -8.12
CA ALA A 14 -6.29 -7.25 -8.21
C ALA A 14 -6.58 -7.93 -9.55
N ARG A 15 -7.84 -7.87 -10.03
CA ARG A 15 -8.25 -8.48 -11.30
C ARG A 15 -7.80 -7.67 -12.53
N SER A 16 -7.66 -6.35 -12.40
CA SER A 16 -7.21 -5.48 -13.50
C SER A 16 -5.69 -5.40 -13.60
N ALA A 17 -4.93 -5.88 -12.62
CA ALA A 17 -3.48 -5.91 -12.67
C ALA A 17 -3.02 -7.15 -13.46
N THR A 18 -2.54 -6.95 -14.69
CA THR A 18 -1.95 -8.01 -15.53
C THR A 18 -0.42 -8.08 -15.35
N GLY A 19 0.12 -9.28 -15.10
CA GLY A 19 1.56 -9.61 -15.10
C GLY A 19 2.30 -9.44 -13.75
N LYS A 20 3.65 -9.55 -13.77
CA LYS A 20 4.58 -9.49 -12.60
C LYS A 20 4.32 -8.35 -11.60
N ARG A 21 3.66 -7.27 -12.03
CA ARG A 21 3.29 -6.14 -11.16
C ARG A 21 2.15 -6.47 -10.19
N ALA A 22 1.24 -7.37 -10.56
CA ALA A 22 0.14 -7.82 -9.73
C ALA A 22 0.65 -8.69 -8.57
N GLU A 23 1.54 -9.63 -8.87
CA GLU A 23 2.19 -10.51 -7.89
C GLU A 23 2.95 -9.68 -6.84
N LEU A 24 3.75 -8.71 -7.28
CA LEU A 24 4.45 -7.79 -6.37
C LEU A 24 3.49 -6.96 -5.51
N LEU A 25 2.33 -6.55 -6.02
CA LEU A 25 1.37 -5.80 -5.22
C LEU A 25 0.73 -6.68 -4.14
N GLN A 26 0.37 -7.92 -4.48
CA GLN A 26 -0.17 -8.89 -3.53
C GLN A 26 0.82 -9.22 -2.42
N GLU A 27 2.09 -9.41 -2.76
CA GLU A 27 3.15 -9.67 -1.78
C GLU A 27 3.26 -8.53 -0.76
N TYR A 28 3.20 -7.28 -1.25
CA TYR A 28 3.22 -6.11 -0.39
C TYR A 28 1.93 -5.94 0.43
N MET A 29 0.78 -6.39 -0.08
CA MET A 29 -0.45 -6.44 0.72
C MET A 29 -0.36 -7.45 1.85
N ASP A 30 0.22 -8.62 1.60
CA ASP A 30 0.39 -9.65 2.61
C ASP A 30 1.25 -9.13 3.77
N TYR A 31 2.32 -8.38 3.47
CA TYR A 31 3.12 -7.68 4.49
C TYR A 31 2.28 -6.69 5.33
N LEU A 32 1.33 -5.97 4.73
CA LEU A 32 0.45 -5.04 5.45
C LEU A 32 -0.67 -5.73 6.24
N VAL A 33 -1.02 -6.98 5.91
CA VAL A 33 -1.96 -7.80 6.69
C VAL A 33 -1.25 -8.38 7.92
N ARG A 34 0.02 -8.81 7.75
CA ARG A 34 0.83 -9.36 8.85
C ARG A 34 1.27 -8.34 9.89
N VAL A 35 1.32 -7.05 9.55
CA VAL A 35 1.65 -5.99 10.51
C VAL A 35 0.36 -5.49 11.19
N PRO A 36 0.10 -5.88 12.46
CA PRO A 36 -1.07 -5.40 13.18
C PRO A 36 -0.95 -3.90 13.48
N VAL A 37 -2.10 -3.27 13.76
CA VAL A 37 -2.16 -1.87 14.17
C VAL A 37 -1.33 -1.67 15.44
N GLY A 38 -0.42 -0.70 15.43
CA GLY A 38 0.49 -0.42 16.55
C GLY A 38 1.85 -1.13 16.46
N GLN A 39 2.08 -1.98 15.45
CA GLN A 39 3.41 -2.52 15.14
C GLN A 39 3.98 -1.91 13.85
N ALA A 40 5.30 -1.95 13.73
CA ALA A 40 6.03 -1.50 12.55
C ALA A 40 6.69 -2.68 11.84
N GLY A 41 6.52 -2.75 10.53
CA GLY A 41 7.31 -3.59 9.65
C GLY A 41 8.54 -2.85 9.14
N GLN A 42 9.60 -3.60 8.86
CA GLN A 42 10.77 -3.10 8.15
C GLN A 42 10.96 -3.90 6.85
N LEU A 43 11.32 -3.20 5.78
CA LEU A 43 11.71 -3.78 4.49
C LEU A 43 13.04 -3.19 4.06
N ARG A 44 14.01 -4.04 3.75
CA ARG A 44 15.26 -3.62 3.14
C ARG A 44 15.11 -3.69 1.62
N ALA A 45 15.49 -2.63 0.93
CA ALA A 45 15.51 -2.61 -0.53
C ALA A 45 16.56 -3.63 -1.03
N GLY A 46 16.15 -4.50 -1.95
CA GLY A 46 17.03 -5.50 -2.57
C GLY A 46 17.93 -4.90 -3.66
N ALA A 47 18.90 -5.68 -4.14
CA ALA A 47 19.78 -5.26 -5.23
C ALA A 47 18.98 -5.00 -6.52
N GLY A 48 19.00 -3.74 -6.99
CA GLY A 48 18.22 -3.30 -8.16
C GLY A 48 16.86 -2.67 -7.83
N GLU A 49 16.47 -2.64 -6.56
CA GLU A 49 15.26 -1.99 -6.10
C GLU A 49 15.60 -0.76 -5.25
N THR A 50 14.94 0.37 -5.50
CA THR A 50 15.18 1.58 -4.71
C THR A 50 14.17 1.66 -3.57
N THR A 51 14.58 2.22 -2.42
CA THR A 51 13.65 2.51 -1.31
C THR A 51 12.45 3.36 -1.75
N ASN A 52 12.60 4.16 -2.81
CA ASN A 52 11.51 4.91 -3.41
C ASN A 52 10.50 4.01 -4.15
N ALA A 53 10.96 2.96 -4.84
CA ALA A 53 10.09 1.96 -5.44
C ALA A 53 9.31 1.17 -4.37
N VAL A 54 10.00 0.73 -3.31
CA VAL A 54 9.39 0.06 -2.15
C VAL A 54 8.29 0.94 -1.53
N ARG A 55 8.60 2.23 -1.28
CA ARG A 55 7.62 3.20 -0.76
C ARG A 55 6.39 3.34 -1.66
N ARG A 56 6.58 3.44 -2.98
CA ARG A 56 5.46 3.58 -3.93
C ARG A 56 4.54 2.36 -3.89
N ARG A 57 5.10 1.15 -3.80
CA ARG A 57 4.32 -0.10 -3.71
C ARG A 57 3.60 -0.22 -2.37
N LEU A 58 4.26 0.08 -1.26
CA LEU A 58 3.63 0.14 0.07
C LEU A 58 2.47 1.14 0.10
N GLY A 59 2.64 2.32 -0.50
CA GLY A 59 1.58 3.31 -0.61
C GLY A 59 0.40 2.84 -1.48
N ALA A 60 0.67 2.15 -2.59
CA ALA A 60 -0.36 1.56 -3.44
C ALA A 60 -1.14 0.45 -2.71
N ALA A 61 -0.43 -0.44 -2.02
CA ALA A 61 -1.03 -1.51 -1.21
C ALA A 61 -1.90 -0.93 -0.09
N ALA A 62 -1.40 0.07 0.65
CA ALA A 62 -2.16 0.75 1.70
C ALA A 62 -3.46 1.38 1.17
N LYS A 63 -3.38 2.09 0.04
CA LYS A 63 -4.55 2.69 -0.63
C LYS A 63 -5.56 1.62 -1.01
N ALA A 64 -5.09 0.48 -1.51
CA ALA A 64 -5.95 -0.61 -1.96
C ALA A 64 -6.57 -1.40 -0.79
N THR A 65 -5.90 -1.50 0.37
CA THR A 65 -6.48 -2.06 1.61
C THR A 65 -7.31 -1.04 2.41
N GLY A 66 -7.38 0.23 1.97
CA GLY A 66 -8.09 1.30 2.69
C GLY A 66 -7.47 1.65 4.05
N LYS A 67 -6.19 1.31 4.27
CA LYS A 67 -5.48 1.56 5.52
C LYS A 67 -4.61 2.82 5.39
N THR A 68 -4.58 3.63 6.45
CA THR A 68 -3.64 4.75 6.54
C THR A 68 -2.27 4.20 6.97
N LEU A 69 -1.28 4.33 6.10
CA LEU A 69 0.07 3.82 6.34
C LEU A 69 1.07 4.96 6.47
N VAL A 70 1.87 4.95 7.54
CA VAL A 70 3.03 5.83 7.67
C VAL A 70 4.26 5.09 7.15
N ILE A 71 5.02 5.72 6.26
CA ILE A 71 6.24 5.14 5.68
C ILE A 71 7.42 6.08 5.96
N ARG A 72 8.45 5.57 6.64
CA ARG A 72 9.73 6.23 6.87
C ARG A 72 10.83 5.51 6.13
N ARG A 73 11.81 6.26 5.64
CA ARG A 73 12.99 5.72 4.93
C ARG A 73 14.25 6.07 5.68
N SER A 74 15.18 5.13 5.77
CA SER A 74 16.52 5.32 6.32
C SER A 74 17.50 4.47 5.51
N ASN A 75 18.43 5.11 4.80
CA ASN A 75 19.37 4.46 3.86
C ASN A 75 18.63 3.52 2.89
N ASP A 76 18.96 2.24 2.92
CA ASP A 76 18.35 1.16 2.13
C ASP A 76 17.18 0.46 2.82
N THR A 77 16.69 1.01 3.93
CA THR A 77 15.63 0.42 4.74
C THR A 77 14.40 1.32 4.78
N VAL A 78 13.24 0.70 4.64
CA VAL A 78 11.92 1.32 4.71
C VAL A 78 11.19 0.76 5.92
N PHE A 79 10.80 1.63 6.84
CA PHE A 79 9.98 1.31 7.99
C PHE A 79 8.54 1.74 7.70
N PHE A 80 7.56 0.91 8.04
CA PHE A 80 6.16 1.22 7.82
C PHE A 80 5.30 0.69 8.96
N TRP A 81 4.23 1.41 9.30
CA TRP A 81 3.25 0.95 10.28
C TRP A 81 1.86 1.46 9.92
N VAL A 82 0.86 0.64 10.23
CA VAL A 82 -0.54 0.99 10.04
C VAL A 82 -0.94 1.96 11.15
N GLN A 83 -1.32 3.16 10.75
CA GLN A 83 -1.91 4.12 11.66
C GLN A 83 -3.41 3.80 11.74
N PRO A 84 -3.98 3.67 12.95
CA PRO A 84 -5.43 3.60 13.08
C PRO A 84 -6.01 4.84 12.40
N ASP A 85 -7.08 4.66 11.62
CA ASP A 85 -7.75 5.77 10.96
C ASP A 85 -8.30 6.71 12.04
N ASN A 86 -7.51 7.72 12.39
CA ASN A 86 -7.92 8.77 13.28
C ASN A 86 -8.73 9.73 12.40
N GLY A 87 -9.97 9.32 12.12
CA GLY A 87 -10.84 9.96 11.14
C GLY A 87 -10.73 11.47 11.18
N ARG A 88 -10.53 12.07 10.00
CA ARG A 88 -10.52 13.52 9.69
C ARG A 88 -9.21 14.28 9.97
N ARG A 89 -8.56 14.69 8.87
CA ARG A 89 -8.42 16.13 8.56
C ARG A 89 -8.28 16.36 7.05
N ARG A 90 -9.44 16.36 6.38
CA ARG A 90 -9.69 17.22 5.23
C ARG A 90 -9.57 18.67 5.72
N ARG A 91 -8.36 19.24 5.70
CA ARG A 91 -8.20 20.70 5.81
C ARG A 91 -8.47 21.27 4.42
N THR A 92 -9.72 21.64 4.21
CA THR A 92 -10.13 22.64 3.23
C THR A 92 -9.14 23.79 3.25
N ARG A 93 -8.43 24.01 2.14
CA ARG A 93 -7.65 25.22 1.92
C ARG A 93 -8.58 26.21 1.23
N GLY A 94 -9.26 27.01 2.04
CA GLY A 94 -9.95 28.21 1.60
C GLY A 94 -9.27 29.40 2.25
N SER A 95 -8.69 30.27 1.44
CA SER A 95 -8.51 31.71 1.67
C SER A 95 -8.21 32.32 0.30
#